data_AF-A0AAN8KFN3-F1
#
_entry.id   AF-A0AAN8KFN3-F1
#
_cell.length_a   1.000
_cell.length_b   1.000
_cell.length_c   1.000
_cell.angle_alpha   90.00
_cell.angle_beta   90.00
_cell.angle_gamma   90.00
#
_symmetry.space_group_name_H-M   'P 1'
#
loop_
_entity.id
_entity.type
_entity.pdbx_description
1 polymer ?
#
loop_
_entity_poly.entity_id
_entity_poly.type
_entity_poly.pdbx_seq_one_letter_code
_entity_poly.pdbx_strand_id
1 'polypeptide(L)'
;MTNVRVYTESVQQMCSELRNTAIGRAFKIPAPSSYKLKRLTYGCFVSVLFVYILCVIGYIITTTTFSTSAPSITPSTVMSFRCGNDVPVTHDATKNQLLTFYGHKELLNHPDVFRPSERLLTRLDFNFSINSPDACHLGSKPTIVIMVLTQHEHLLERTAIRETWGSVAKNKPWPGRRLHGEVRMIFLLGKSTNSTLNSQVRDEAKITKDIVQADFQESYYNLTFKVLMGFKWVKTFCPETQFVMKIDEDTFIDVPRILNLLVSLEWSNTIYGPFAFAERVVRANKQSGAHKAAVHMSAYPLDWYPPHVKGNMYIMPSDLAMKILNASQYFPYMNIEDAYITGILAKVFDARHVSIPEEFYDKSPTKDPNLCDFVLERKIVTQGTYPALAYSFWSRIQNTQLCGIISVENILKDFSHQKEIVQNMFLKRQFRNKETFTVKDVLTVVQENTTPLIEGLPTGRSV
;
A
#
# COMPACT_ATOMS: atom_id res chain seq x y z
N MET A 1 -12.78 -11.77 -29.03
CA MET A 1 -12.39 -13.02 -29.72
C MET A 1 -10.97 -12.97 -30.32
N THR A 2 -10.35 -11.80 -30.46
CA THR A 2 -8.98 -11.62 -30.99
C THR A 2 -7.87 -12.07 -30.02
N ASN A 3 -8.00 -11.83 -28.71
CA ASN A 3 -6.96 -12.22 -27.73
C ASN A 3 -6.83 -13.74 -27.53
N VAL A 4 -7.88 -14.52 -27.79
CA VAL A 4 -7.81 -15.99 -27.70
C VAL A 4 -7.06 -16.57 -28.91
N ARG A 5 -7.19 -15.96 -30.10
CA ARG A 5 -6.51 -16.39 -31.33
C ARG A 5 -4.98 -16.23 -31.26
N VAL A 6 -4.51 -15.11 -30.72
CA VAL A 6 -3.07 -14.82 -30.56
C VAL A 6 -2.39 -15.77 -29.57
N TYR A 7 -3.10 -16.16 -28.50
CA TYR A 7 -2.59 -17.13 -27.52
C TYR A 7 -2.53 -18.56 -28.07
N THR A 8 -3.46 -18.93 -28.97
CA THR A 8 -3.43 -20.24 -29.66
C THR A 8 -2.26 -20.37 -30.61
N GLU A 9 -1.95 -19.34 -31.39
CA GLU A 9 -0.89 -19.38 -32.41
C GLU A 9 0.50 -19.45 -31.77
N SER A 10 0.72 -18.69 -30.69
CA SER A 10 1.98 -18.69 -29.93
C SER A 10 2.27 -20.03 -29.23
N VAL A 11 1.25 -20.68 -28.64
CA VAL A 11 1.42 -22.01 -28.03
C VAL A 11 1.65 -23.10 -29.08
N GLN A 12 1.00 -23.01 -30.24
CA GLN A 12 1.21 -23.95 -31.35
C GLN A 12 2.62 -23.82 -31.95
N GLN A 13 3.13 -22.60 -32.08
CA GLN A 13 4.49 -22.34 -32.56
C GLN A 13 5.54 -22.89 -31.59
N MET A 14 5.36 -22.65 -30.29
CA MET A 14 6.29 -23.13 -29.26
C MET A 14 6.36 -24.67 -29.17
N CYS A 15 5.21 -25.37 -29.22
CA CYS A 15 5.21 -26.83 -29.22
C CYS A 15 5.75 -27.41 -30.56
N SER A 16 5.68 -26.68 -31.68
CA SER A 16 6.30 -27.05 -32.97
C SER A 16 7.83 -26.94 -32.93
N GLU A 17 8.35 -25.86 -32.35
CA GLU A 17 9.80 -25.65 -32.19
C GLU A 17 10.42 -26.69 -31.25
N LEU A 18 9.76 -26.99 -30.12
CA LEU A 18 10.18 -28.03 -29.16
C LEU A 18 10.23 -29.43 -29.79
N ARG A 19 9.27 -29.78 -30.65
CA ARG A 19 9.24 -31.08 -31.37
C ARG A 19 10.47 -31.29 -32.26
N ASN A 20 11.03 -30.22 -32.81
CA ASN A 20 12.15 -30.31 -33.75
C ASN A 20 13.51 -30.46 -33.08
N THR A 21 13.60 -30.23 -31.76
CA THR A 21 14.81 -30.47 -30.95
C THR A 21 15.09 -31.96 -30.74
N ALA A 22 16.35 -32.31 -30.42
CA ALA A 22 16.73 -33.70 -30.13
C ALA A 22 15.90 -34.31 -28.97
N ILE A 23 15.55 -33.49 -27.98
CA ILE A 23 14.71 -33.85 -26.84
C ILE A 23 13.27 -34.11 -27.29
N GLY A 24 12.69 -33.24 -28.12
CA GLY A 24 11.32 -33.41 -28.63
C GLY A 24 11.11 -34.67 -29.48
N ARG A 25 12.15 -35.11 -30.20
CA ARG A 25 12.12 -36.36 -30.99
C ARG A 25 12.20 -37.61 -30.11
N ALA A 26 12.98 -37.58 -29.03
CA ALA A 26 13.11 -38.69 -28.10
C ALA A 26 11.79 -39.00 -27.36
N PHE A 27 11.01 -37.95 -27.03
CA PHE A 27 9.75 -38.08 -26.28
C PHE A 27 8.47 -38.14 -27.16
N LYS A 28 8.60 -38.23 -28.49
CA LYS A 28 7.48 -38.37 -29.44
C LYS A 28 6.35 -37.35 -29.23
N ILE A 29 6.68 -36.06 -29.11
CA ILE A 29 5.68 -34.99 -28.93
C ILE A 29 4.72 -34.94 -30.15
N PRO A 30 3.39 -35.05 -29.94
CA PRO A 30 2.41 -35.14 -31.02
C PRO A 30 2.17 -33.80 -31.75
N ALA A 31 1.68 -33.87 -32.99
CA ALA A 31 1.43 -32.69 -33.82
C ALA A 31 0.20 -31.88 -33.33
N PRO A 32 0.20 -30.54 -33.45
CA PRO A 32 -0.82 -29.68 -32.83
C PRO A 32 -2.25 -29.83 -33.40
N SER A 33 -2.42 -30.50 -34.54
CA SER A 33 -3.68 -30.53 -35.29
C SER A 33 -4.76 -31.49 -34.74
N SER A 34 -4.57 -32.11 -33.58
CA SER A 34 -5.46 -33.20 -33.11
C SER A 34 -6.06 -33.07 -31.70
N TYR A 35 -5.90 -31.96 -30.96
CA TYR A 35 -6.43 -31.85 -29.59
C TYR A 35 -7.09 -30.50 -29.24
N LYS A 36 -8.19 -30.57 -28.44
CA LYS A 36 -8.91 -29.40 -27.90
C LYS A 36 -8.05 -28.60 -26.91
N LEU A 37 -8.12 -27.28 -27.01
CA LEU A 37 -7.21 -26.26 -26.42
C LEU A 37 -6.85 -26.44 -24.92
N LYS A 38 -7.79 -26.85 -24.06
CA LYS A 38 -7.53 -27.03 -22.62
C LYS A 38 -6.59 -28.19 -22.28
N ARG A 39 -6.48 -29.22 -23.14
CA ARG A 39 -5.54 -30.34 -22.93
C ARG A 39 -4.14 -30.03 -23.46
N LEU A 40 -4.03 -29.19 -24.49
CA LEU A 40 -2.74 -28.80 -25.08
C LEU A 40 -1.91 -27.93 -24.12
N THR A 41 -2.56 -26.99 -23.43
CA THR A 41 -1.91 -26.12 -22.45
C THR A 41 -1.38 -26.89 -21.25
N TYR A 42 -2.16 -27.82 -20.68
CA TYR A 42 -1.72 -28.63 -19.56
C TYR A 42 -0.57 -29.59 -19.93
N GLY A 43 -0.62 -30.20 -21.12
CA GLY A 43 0.42 -31.12 -21.60
C GLY A 43 1.76 -30.44 -21.87
N CYS A 44 1.78 -29.30 -22.59
CA CYS A 44 3.03 -28.58 -22.85
C CYS A 44 3.60 -27.93 -21.56
N PHE A 45 2.76 -27.46 -20.62
CA PHE A 45 3.25 -26.88 -19.36
C PHE A 45 3.88 -27.93 -18.42
N VAL A 46 3.26 -29.10 -18.29
CA VAL A 46 3.81 -30.20 -17.48
C VAL A 46 5.12 -30.71 -18.07
N SER A 47 5.23 -30.76 -19.40
CA SER A 47 6.46 -31.19 -20.09
C SER A 47 7.62 -30.20 -19.89
N VAL A 48 7.37 -28.89 -19.97
CA VAL A 48 8.38 -27.84 -19.74
C VAL A 48 8.82 -27.80 -18.28
N LEU A 49 7.89 -27.94 -17.33
CA LEU A 49 8.19 -27.98 -15.90
C LEU A 49 9.05 -29.22 -15.56
N PHE A 50 8.77 -30.37 -16.18
CA PHE A 50 9.54 -31.59 -15.97
C PHE A 50 10.97 -31.51 -16.54
N VAL A 51 11.13 -30.90 -17.72
CA VAL A 51 12.47 -30.63 -18.30
C VAL A 51 13.26 -29.66 -17.43
N TYR A 52 12.62 -28.62 -16.89
CA TYR A 52 13.26 -27.68 -15.97
C TYR A 52 13.74 -28.36 -14.69
N ILE A 53 12.90 -29.22 -14.09
CA ILE A 53 13.27 -29.99 -12.88
C ILE A 53 14.46 -30.93 -13.18
N LEU A 54 14.48 -31.61 -14.33
CA LEU A 54 15.61 -32.47 -14.71
C LEU A 54 16.90 -31.68 -14.95
N CYS A 55 16.84 -30.48 -15.53
CA CYS A 55 18.00 -29.60 -15.69
C CYS A 55 18.55 -29.10 -14.34
N VAL A 56 17.66 -28.77 -13.40
CA VAL A 56 18.05 -28.37 -12.04
C VAL A 56 18.68 -29.54 -11.28
N ILE A 57 18.10 -30.75 -11.39
CA ILE A 57 18.68 -31.96 -10.80
C ILE A 57 20.06 -32.25 -11.42
N GLY A 58 20.21 -32.13 -12.74
CA GLY A 58 21.50 -32.27 -13.43
C GLY A 58 22.55 -31.26 -12.96
N TYR A 59 22.16 -30.01 -12.77
CA TYR A 59 23.03 -28.95 -12.25
C TYR A 59 23.46 -29.19 -10.80
N ILE A 60 22.57 -29.74 -9.97
CA ILE A 60 22.88 -30.10 -8.58
C ILE A 60 23.85 -31.30 -8.53
N ILE A 61 23.70 -32.27 -9.44
CA ILE A 61 24.59 -33.44 -9.52
C ILE A 61 26.00 -33.06 -10.02
N THR A 62 26.10 -32.11 -10.97
CA THR A 62 27.42 -31.64 -11.47
C THR A 62 28.15 -30.74 -10.48
N THR A 63 27.43 -29.99 -9.65
CA THR A 63 28.03 -29.12 -8.61
C THR A 63 28.42 -29.88 -7.33
N THR A 64 27.88 -31.09 -7.11
CA THR A 64 28.23 -31.94 -5.95
C THR A 64 29.36 -32.93 -6.21
N THR A 65 29.88 -33.03 -7.45
CA THR A 65 30.95 -33.98 -7.84
C THR A 65 32.31 -33.36 -8.17
N PHE A 66 32.48 -32.04 -8.05
CA PHE A 66 33.78 -31.39 -8.20
C PHE A 66 34.17 -30.61 -6.94
N SER A 67 34.75 -31.33 -5.98
CA SER A 67 35.69 -30.75 -5.03
C SER A 67 36.98 -31.56 -5.10
N THR A 68 38.04 -30.95 -5.63
CA THR A 68 39.46 -31.09 -5.22
C THR A 68 40.40 -30.54 -6.30
N SER A 69 41.42 -29.81 -5.82
CA SER A 69 42.64 -29.33 -6.48
C SER A 69 42.58 -28.09 -7.40
N ALA A 70 43.21 -27.00 -6.92
CA ALA A 70 43.73 -25.90 -7.71
C ALA A 70 45.06 -26.31 -8.40
N PRO A 71 45.44 -25.69 -9.53
CA PRO A 71 46.58 -24.78 -9.44
C PRO A 71 46.48 -23.49 -10.29
N SER A 72 47.39 -22.58 -9.95
CA SER A 72 47.69 -21.22 -10.41
C SER A 72 47.92 -20.99 -11.91
N ILE A 73 47.43 -19.85 -12.45
CA ILE A 73 47.89 -19.26 -13.72
C ILE A 73 48.08 -17.74 -13.55
N THR A 74 49.20 -17.25 -14.09
CA THR A 74 49.80 -15.90 -14.04
C THR A 74 49.07 -14.81 -14.84
N PRO A 75 49.36 -13.51 -14.58
CA PRO A 75 48.65 -12.38 -15.18
C PRO A 75 49.28 -11.92 -16.50
N SER A 76 48.66 -12.26 -17.62
CA SER A 76 48.94 -11.61 -18.90
C SER A 76 47.76 -11.76 -19.84
N THR A 77 46.77 -10.88 -19.68
CA THR A 77 45.99 -10.19 -20.73
C THR A 77 45.02 -9.27 -19.99
N VAL A 78 45.45 -8.03 -19.73
CA VAL A 78 44.52 -6.95 -19.40
C VAL A 78 43.76 -6.66 -20.70
N MET A 79 42.63 -7.32 -20.88
CA MET A 79 41.65 -6.89 -21.88
C MET A 79 40.94 -5.69 -21.28
N SER A 80 41.47 -4.52 -21.65
CA SER A 80 40.80 -3.22 -21.60
C SER A 80 39.34 -3.36 -22.06
N PHE A 81 38.40 -3.49 -21.13
CA PHE A 81 37.00 -3.15 -21.40
C PHE A 81 36.92 -1.63 -21.42
N ARG A 82 37.18 -1.05 -22.60
CA ARG A 82 36.63 0.26 -22.95
C ARG A 82 35.13 0.14 -22.78
N CYS A 83 34.54 0.97 -21.92
CA CYS A 83 33.11 1.26 -22.00
C CYS A 83 32.84 1.80 -23.41
N GLY A 84 32.30 0.94 -24.26
CA GLY A 84 31.78 1.33 -25.56
C GLY A 84 30.65 2.32 -25.33
N ASN A 85 30.86 3.53 -25.83
CA ASN A 85 29.73 4.35 -26.28
C ASN A 85 28.94 3.52 -27.30
N ASP A 86 27.61 3.67 -27.25
CA ASP A 86 26.62 3.07 -28.15
C ASP A 86 26.30 1.58 -27.91
N VAL A 87 25.57 1.32 -26.82
CA VAL A 87 24.64 0.17 -26.80
C VAL A 87 23.47 0.52 -27.72
N PRO A 88 23.20 -0.25 -28.79
CA PRO A 88 22.00 -0.04 -29.59
C PRO A 88 20.79 -0.28 -28.68
N VAL A 89 19.97 0.74 -28.52
CA VAL A 89 18.66 0.61 -27.88
C VAL A 89 17.90 -0.44 -28.69
N THR A 90 17.77 -1.65 -28.15
CA THR A 90 16.87 -2.67 -28.70
C THR A 90 15.48 -2.07 -28.79
N HIS A 91 14.83 -2.21 -29.96
CA HIS A 91 13.58 -1.56 -30.35
C HIS A 91 12.34 -1.84 -29.48
N ASP A 92 12.49 -2.50 -28.33
CA ASP A 92 11.39 -2.99 -27.49
C ASP A 92 11.46 -2.52 -26.01
N ALA A 93 12.16 -1.42 -25.73
CA ALA A 93 11.98 -0.76 -24.44
C ALA A 93 10.59 -0.14 -24.38
N THR A 94 9.76 -0.60 -23.44
CA THR A 94 8.44 0.00 -23.21
C THR A 94 8.62 1.49 -22.89
N LYS A 95 7.66 2.34 -23.30
CA LYS A 95 7.68 3.78 -23.00
C LYS A 95 8.00 4.07 -21.53
N ASN A 96 7.47 3.25 -20.61
CA ASN A 96 7.70 3.40 -19.17
C ASN A 96 9.15 3.08 -18.74
N GLN A 97 9.79 2.08 -19.35
CA GLN A 97 11.20 1.77 -19.10
C GLN A 97 12.12 2.91 -19.57
N LEU A 98 11.83 3.49 -20.74
CA LEU A 98 12.58 4.64 -21.25
C LEU A 98 12.42 5.86 -20.35
N LEU A 99 11.19 6.19 -19.95
CA LEU A 99 10.91 7.30 -19.03
C LEU A 99 11.63 7.11 -17.69
N THR A 100 11.64 5.88 -17.18
CA THR A 100 12.36 5.49 -15.97
C THR A 100 13.87 5.70 -16.11
N PHE A 101 14.45 5.26 -17.23
CA PHE A 101 15.87 5.44 -17.52
C PHE A 101 16.28 6.91 -17.59
N TYR A 102 15.50 7.74 -18.29
CA TYR A 102 15.80 9.17 -18.42
C TYR A 102 15.72 9.90 -17.07
N GLY A 103 14.68 9.63 -16.27
CA GLY A 103 14.56 10.23 -14.94
C GLY A 103 15.71 9.82 -14.03
N HIS A 104 16.08 8.54 -14.00
CA HIS A 104 17.20 8.08 -13.18
C HIS A 104 18.53 8.71 -13.62
N LYS A 105 18.77 8.81 -14.93
CA LYS A 105 19.98 9.42 -15.49
C LYS A 105 20.11 10.90 -15.13
N GLU A 106 19.03 11.68 -15.22
CA GLU A 106 19.04 13.08 -14.81
C GLU A 106 19.38 13.23 -13.33
N LEU A 107 18.74 12.44 -12.47
CA LEU A 107 18.94 12.48 -11.02
C LEU A 107 20.37 12.12 -10.59
N LEU A 108 21.06 11.25 -11.33
CA LEU A 108 22.46 10.90 -11.09
C LEU A 108 23.43 12.00 -11.54
N ASN A 109 23.09 12.74 -12.59
CA ASN A 109 23.92 13.81 -13.13
C ASN A 109 23.83 15.12 -12.31
N HIS A 110 22.83 15.26 -11.45
CA HIS A 110 22.58 16.48 -10.67
C HIS A 110 22.51 16.21 -9.15
N PRO A 111 23.57 15.69 -8.52
CA PRO A 111 23.57 15.40 -7.08
C PRO A 111 23.44 16.68 -6.23
N ASP A 112 23.86 17.83 -6.75
CA ASP A 112 23.81 19.12 -6.04
C ASP A 112 22.39 19.59 -5.71
N VAL A 113 21.39 19.16 -6.48
CA VAL A 113 19.97 19.49 -6.21
C VAL A 113 19.48 18.93 -4.88
N PHE A 114 20.13 17.87 -4.39
CA PHE A 114 19.81 17.22 -3.11
C PHE A 114 20.75 17.65 -1.99
N ARG A 115 21.58 18.68 -2.20
CA ARG A 115 22.44 19.26 -1.15
C ARG A 115 21.70 20.39 -0.45
N PRO A 116 21.60 20.37 0.90
CA PRO A 116 21.05 21.49 1.65
C PRO A 116 21.83 22.78 1.40
N SER A 117 21.14 23.92 1.35
CA SER A 117 21.80 25.22 1.36
C SER A 117 22.51 25.47 2.69
N GLU A 118 23.64 26.18 2.67
CA GLU A 118 24.32 26.62 3.91
C GLU A 118 23.51 27.68 4.67
N ARG A 119 22.62 28.40 3.97
CA ARG A 119 21.75 29.42 4.55
C ARG A 119 20.33 28.92 4.68
N LEU A 120 19.64 29.44 5.69
CA LEU A 120 18.21 29.25 5.87
C LEU A 120 17.45 29.86 4.68
N LEU A 121 16.65 29.04 3.98
CA LEU A 121 15.86 29.48 2.83
C LEU A 121 14.38 29.66 3.19
N THR A 122 13.84 28.76 4.00
CA THR A 122 12.43 28.76 4.40
C THR A 122 12.33 28.72 5.92
N ARG A 123 11.72 29.74 6.53
CA ARG A 123 11.45 29.74 7.97
C ARG A 123 10.17 28.96 8.26
N LEU A 124 10.23 28.06 9.24
CA LEU A 124 9.10 27.26 9.70
C LEU A 124 8.61 27.73 11.07
N ASP A 125 8.44 29.04 11.20
CA ASP A 125 7.97 29.72 12.41
C ASP A 125 6.44 29.61 12.54
N PHE A 126 5.92 28.39 12.50
CA PHE A 126 4.49 28.14 12.69
C PHE A 126 4.05 28.57 14.08
N ASN A 127 3.10 29.50 14.15
CA ASN A 127 2.38 29.86 15.36
C ASN A 127 0.99 29.20 15.35
N PHE A 128 0.74 28.35 16.34
CA PHE A 128 -0.49 27.57 16.42
C PHE A 128 -1.64 28.45 16.95
N SER A 129 -2.55 28.88 16.05
CA SER A 129 -3.77 29.58 16.45
C SER A 129 -4.81 28.66 17.11
N ILE A 130 -4.75 27.36 16.81
CA ILE A 130 -5.44 26.32 17.55
C ILE A 130 -4.40 25.22 17.81
N ASN A 131 -4.17 24.94 19.09
CA ASN A 131 -3.25 23.91 19.53
C ASN A 131 -4.04 22.87 20.35
N SER A 132 -3.96 21.60 19.98
CA SER A 132 -4.68 20.49 20.64
C SER A 132 -3.71 19.49 21.30
N PRO A 133 -2.84 19.90 22.25
CA PRO A 133 -1.81 19.04 22.84
C PRO A 133 -2.38 17.77 23.49
N ASP A 134 -3.58 17.85 24.04
CA ASP A 134 -4.30 16.73 24.68
C ASP A 134 -4.56 15.57 23.71
N ALA A 135 -4.57 15.82 22.40
CA ALA A 135 -4.69 14.78 21.38
C ALA A 135 -3.55 13.75 21.47
N CYS A 136 -2.40 14.10 22.06
CA CYS A 136 -1.33 13.14 22.31
C CYS A 136 -1.44 12.46 23.68
N HIS A 137 -1.78 13.24 24.70
CA HIS A 137 -1.61 12.89 26.11
C HIS A 137 -2.82 12.12 26.69
N LEU A 138 -3.23 11.03 26.04
CA LEU A 138 -4.32 10.15 26.49
C LEU A 138 -3.83 8.92 27.30
N GLY A 139 -2.81 9.11 28.15
CA GLY A 139 -2.35 8.11 29.13
C GLY A 139 -1.38 7.04 28.62
N SER A 140 -1.08 6.99 27.33
CA SER A 140 -0.11 6.05 26.73
C SER A 140 0.65 6.69 25.56
N LYS A 141 1.85 6.16 25.28
CA LYS A 141 2.71 6.62 24.18
C LYS A 141 2.14 6.10 22.85
N PRO A 142 1.85 6.96 21.87
CA PRO A 142 1.33 6.52 20.58
C PRO A 142 2.36 5.72 19.78
N THR A 143 1.99 4.55 19.28
CA THR A 143 2.73 3.86 18.23
C THR A 143 2.76 4.71 16.96
N ILE A 144 1.63 5.33 16.61
CA ILE A 144 1.50 6.17 15.42
C ILE A 144 0.66 7.41 15.67
N VAL A 145 1.08 8.54 15.10
CA VAL A 145 0.24 9.74 14.97
C VAL A 145 -0.22 9.89 13.52
N ILE A 146 -1.53 9.85 13.32
CA ILE A 146 -2.19 10.06 12.03
C ILE A 146 -2.52 11.55 11.89
N MET A 147 -1.98 12.17 10.85
CA MET A 147 -2.16 13.57 10.50
C MET A 147 -3.09 13.65 9.30
N VAL A 148 -4.33 14.06 9.53
CA VAL A 148 -5.36 14.18 8.50
C VAL A 148 -5.33 15.60 7.93
N LEU A 149 -5.07 15.74 6.63
CA LEU A 149 -5.14 17.02 5.94
C LEU A 149 -6.59 17.27 5.52
N THR A 150 -7.15 18.40 5.98
CA THR A 150 -8.56 18.75 5.80
C THR A 150 -8.74 20.23 5.43
N GLN A 151 -9.96 20.62 5.08
CA GLN A 151 -10.37 22.00 4.77
C GLN A 151 -11.48 22.47 5.72
N HIS A 152 -11.63 23.78 5.91
CA HIS A 152 -12.53 24.34 6.92
C HIS A 152 -13.98 23.87 6.75
N GLU A 153 -14.45 23.82 5.51
CA GLU A 153 -15.81 23.44 5.10
C GLU A 153 -16.13 21.97 5.36
N HIS A 154 -15.11 21.11 5.48
CA HIS A 154 -15.25 19.65 5.53
C HIS A 154 -15.51 19.09 6.94
N LEU A 155 -16.44 19.72 7.66
CA LEU A 155 -16.86 19.29 8.99
C LEU A 155 -17.45 17.86 8.97
N LEU A 156 -18.17 17.50 7.92
CA LEU A 156 -18.81 16.18 7.80
C LEU A 156 -17.78 15.07 7.57
N GLU A 157 -16.74 15.33 6.79
CA GLU A 157 -15.62 14.43 6.55
C GLU A 157 -14.85 14.16 7.84
N ARG A 158 -14.49 15.23 8.58
CA ARG A 158 -13.85 15.09 9.89
C ARG A 158 -14.72 14.30 10.88
N THR A 159 -16.02 14.57 10.88
CA THR A 159 -16.99 13.87 11.76
C THR A 159 -17.07 12.38 11.39
N ALA A 160 -17.22 12.05 10.11
CA ALA A 160 -17.26 10.68 9.64
C ALA A 160 -15.97 9.92 9.98
N ILE A 161 -14.80 10.53 9.82
CA ILE A 161 -13.52 9.93 10.22
C ILE A 161 -13.50 9.62 11.73
N ARG A 162 -13.89 10.58 12.58
CA ARG A 162 -13.92 10.39 14.05
C ARG A 162 -14.89 9.29 14.49
N GLU A 163 -16.02 9.15 13.81
CA GLU A 163 -17.07 8.20 14.16
C GLU A 163 -16.85 6.80 13.57
N THR A 164 -15.97 6.68 12.57
CA THR A 164 -15.66 5.43 11.88
C THR A 164 -14.25 4.92 12.22
N TRP A 165 -13.37 4.79 11.24
CA TRP A 165 -12.04 4.21 11.39
C TRP A 165 -11.13 5.01 12.32
N GLY A 166 -11.29 6.34 12.38
CA GLY A 166 -10.50 7.22 13.24
C GLY A 166 -10.93 7.19 14.71
N SER A 167 -12.02 6.49 15.03
CA SER A 167 -12.54 6.38 16.40
C SER A 167 -11.55 5.73 17.37
N VAL A 168 -10.67 4.88 16.88
CA VAL A 168 -9.60 4.22 17.64
C VAL A 168 -8.59 5.21 18.23
N ALA A 169 -8.45 6.40 17.65
CA ALA A 169 -7.59 7.46 18.19
C ALA A 169 -8.07 8.00 19.54
N LYS A 170 -9.34 7.76 19.90
CA LYS A 170 -9.94 8.07 21.22
C LYS A 170 -10.14 6.80 22.06
N ASN A 171 -9.26 5.81 21.88
CA ASN A 171 -9.25 4.54 22.61
C ASN A 171 -10.54 3.70 22.46
N LYS A 172 -11.35 3.95 21.42
CA LYS A 172 -12.48 3.06 21.10
C LYS A 172 -11.96 1.76 20.47
N PRO A 173 -12.56 0.60 20.77
CA PRO A 173 -12.15 -0.66 20.17
C PRO A 173 -12.47 -0.70 18.68
N TRP A 174 -11.66 -1.43 17.91
CA TRP A 174 -12.03 -1.81 16.56
C TRP A 174 -12.98 -3.02 16.60
N PRO A 175 -14.12 -3.01 15.87
CA PRO A 175 -15.06 -4.14 15.90
C PRO A 175 -14.41 -5.46 15.46
N GLY A 176 -14.47 -6.47 16.32
CA GLY A 176 -14.04 -7.83 16.01
C GLY A 176 -12.53 -8.03 15.77
N ARG A 177 -11.67 -7.02 16.00
CA ARG A 177 -10.21 -7.16 15.87
C ARG A 177 -9.48 -6.42 16.98
N ARG A 178 -8.39 -7.02 17.44
CA ARG A 178 -7.49 -6.40 18.41
C ARG A 178 -6.58 -5.37 17.73
N LEU A 179 -6.37 -4.23 18.41
CA LEU A 179 -5.36 -3.25 18.03
C LEU A 179 -4.02 -3.61 18.69
N HIS A 180 -2.95 -3.64 17.90
CA HIS A 180 -1.59 -3.94 18.33
C HIS A 180 -0.72 -2.68 18.41
N GLY A 181 -1.28 -1.60 18.96
CA GLY A 181 -0.59 -0.33 19.08
C GLY A 181 -1.55 0.80 19.44
N GLU A 182 -0.97 1.88 19.94
CA GLU A 182 -1.69 3.09 20.34
C GLU A 182 -1.73 4.07 19.16
N VAL A 183 -2.93 4.56 18.85
CA VAL A 183 -3.16 5.49 17.74
C VAL A 183 -3.56 6.82 18.30
N ARG A 184 -2.98 7.91 17.77
CA ARG A 184 -3.51 9.26 17.94
C ARG A 184 -3.75 9.88 16.58
N MET A 185 -4.64 10.85 16.53
CA MET A 185 -5.05 11.49 15.29
C MET A 185 -5.25 12.98 15.51
N ILE A 186 -4.78 13.77 14.55
CA ILE A 186 -4.98 15.21 14.50
C ILE A 186 -5.42 15.63 13.10
N PHE A 187 -6.28 16.64 13.05
CA PHE A 187 -6.71 17.30 11.81
C PHE A 187 -5.89 18.58 11.63
N LEU A 188 -5.27 18.74 10.46
CA LEU A 188 -4.36 19.83 10.14
C LEU A 188 -5.02 20.86 9.22
N LEU A 189 -4.97 22.14 9.62
CA LEU A 189 -5.50 23.28 8.88
C LEU A 189 -4.51 24.46 8.85
N GLY A 190 -4.55 25.23 7.78
CA GLY A 190 -4.09 26.63 7.78
C GLY A 190 -5.21 27.58 8.20
N LYS A 191 -4.96 28.89 8.15
CA LYS A 191 -6.00 29.91 8.30
C LYS A 191 -6.71 30.18 6.98
N SER A 192 -8.04 30.13 7.01
CA SER A 192 -8.86 30.61 5.88
C SER A 192 -8.83 32.14 5.84
N THR A 193 -9.05 32.72 4.67
CA THR A 193 -9.34 34.17 4.55
C THR A 193 -10.74 34.50 5.06
N ASN A 194 -11.62 33.51 5.18
CA ASN A 194 -12.96 33.64 5.73
C ASN A 194 -12.94 33.51 7.26
N SER A 195 -13.21 34.61 7.97
CA SER A 195 -13.22 34.65 9.44
C SER A 195 -14.32 33.77 10.07
N THR A 196 -15.47 33.63 9.40
CA THR A 196 -16.58 32.78 9.85
C THR A 196 -16.16 31.31 9.87
N LEU A 197 -15.51 30.83 8.80
CA LEU A 197 -14.99 29.46 8.73
C LEU A 197 -13.93 29.20 9.81
N ASN A 198 -13.04 30.16 10.05
CA ASN A 198 -12.07 30.04 11.15
C ASN A 198 -12.76 29.99 12.53
N SER A 199 -13.86 30.71 12.73
CA SER A 199 -14.62 30.65 13.98
C SER A 199 -15.29 29.29 14.16
N GLN A 200 -15.91 28.75 13.11
CA GLN A 200 -16.54 27.42 13.15
C GLN A 200 -15.52 26.32 13.49
N VAL A 201 -14.35 26.33 12.85
CA VAL A 201 -13.24 25.41 13.18
C VAL A 201 -12.77 25.59 14.62
N ARG A 202 -12.71 26.83 15.13
CA ARG A 202 -12.35 27.08 16.54
C ARG A 202 -13.38 26.50 17.51
N ASP A 203 -14.66 26.64 17.20
CA ASP A 203 -15.73 26.10 18.04
C ASP A 203 -15.77 24.58 18.00
N GLU A 204 -15.54 23.97 16.83
CA GLU A 204 -15.32 22.52 16.71
C GLU A 204 -14.11 22.07 17.56
N ALA A 205 -12.97 22.73 17.42
CA ALA A 205 -11.73 22.38 18.14
C ALA A 205 -11.88 22.44 19.66
N LYS A 206 -12.71 23.37 20.19
CA LYS A 206 -12.99 23.45 21.62
C LYS A 206 -13.62 22.16 22.15
N ILE A 207 -14.42 21.48 21.34
CA ILE A 207 -15.15 20.27 21.70
C ILE A 207 -14.31 19.02 21.40
N THR A 208 -13.72 18.94 20.22
CA THR A 208 -13.12 17.70 19.72
C THR A 208 -11.69 17.48 20.21
N LYS A 209 -10.96 18.56 20.54
CA LYS A 209 -9.57 18.56 21.04
C LYS A 209 -8.59 17.80 20.14
N ASP A 210 -8.82 17.81 18.82
CA ASP A 210 -8.03 17.07 17.83
C ASP A 210 -7.67 17.91 16.60
N ILE A 211 -7.80 19.24 16.67
CA ILE A 211 -7.51 20.16 15.56
C ILE A 211 -6.24 20.95 15.84
N VAL A 212 -5.34 20.99 14.86
CA VAL A 212 -4.15 21.84 14.86
C VAL A 212 -4.24 22.80 13.69
N GLN A 213 -4.20 24.10 14.00
CA GLN A 213 -4.22 25.15 13.00
C GLN A 213 -3.04 26.11 13.23
N ALA A 214 -2.26 26.38 12.17
CA ALA A 214 -1.22 27.41 12.21
C ALA A 214 -1.53 28.61 11.31
N ASP A 215 -0.72 29.65 11.46
CA ASP A 215 -0.86 30.99 10.89
C ASP A 215 -0.36 31.17 9.46
N PHE A 216 -0.44 30.13 8.62
CA PHE A 216 -0.27 30.26 7.17
C PHE A 216 -1.62 30.21 6.45
N GLN A 217 -1.72 30.82 5.28
CA GLN A 217 -2.96 30.79 4.49
C GLN A 217 -3.26 29.37 4.00
N GLU A 218 -4.47 28.89 4.27
CA GLU A 218 -4.96 27.62 3.75
C GLU A 218 -5.06 27.67 2.23
N SER A 219 -4.40 26.73 1.55
CA SER A 219 -4.49 26.56 0.10
C SER A 219 -3.85 25.23 -0.34
N TYR A 220 -4.24 24.75 -1.52
CA TYR A 220 -3.58 23.60 -2.15
C TYR A 220 -2.07 23.83 -2.35
N TYR A 221 -1.65 25.06 -2.60
CA TYR A 221 -0.22 25.39 -2.76
C TYR A 221 0.56 25.32 -1.47
N ASN A 222 -0.10 25.33 -0.30
CA ASN A 222 0.49 25.32 1.03
C ASN A 222 0.36 23.98 1.75
N LEU A 223 0.02 22.89 1.04
CA LEU A 223 -0.04 21.55 1.63
C LEU A 223 1.32 21.13 2.24
N THR A 224 2.43 21.51 1.62
CA THR A 224 3.77 21.28 2.16
C THR A 224 3.94 21.93 3.53
N PHE A 225 3.53 23.19 3.69
CA PHE A 225 3.55 23.84 5.01
C PHE A 225 2.63 23.15 6.00
N LYS A 226 1.45 22.68 5.57
CA LYS A 226 0.53 21.94 6.42
C LYS A 226 1.15 20.65 6.98
N VAL A 227 1.85 19.87 6.17
CA VAL A 227 2.54 18.65 6.65
C VAL A 227 3.74 19.00 7.54
N LEU A 228 4.58 19.96 7.14
CA LEU A 228 5.72 20.39 7.96
C LEU A 228 5.27 20.94 9.32
N MET A 229 4.13 21.64 9.36
CA MET A 229 3.46 22.05 10.59
C MET A 229 3.05 20.84 11.42
N GLY A 230 2.45 19.82 10.79
CA GLY A 230 2.14 18.54 11.43
C GLY A 230 3.36 17.87 12.06
N PHE A 231 4.47 17.76 11.32
CA PHE A 231 5.73 17.24 11.85
C PHE A 231 6.24 18.07 13.03
N LYS A 232 6.20 19.41 12.95
CA LYS A 232 6.60 20.29 14.06
C LYS A 232 5.71 20.07 15.29
N TRP A 233 4.42 19.90 15.10
CA TRP A 233 3.48 19.61 16.18
C TRP A 233 3.79 18.25 16.82
N VAL A 234 3.97 17.19 16.03
CA VAL A 234 4.34 15.85 16.52
C VAL A 234 5.66 15.91 17.29
N LYS A 235 6.68 16.59 16.76
CA LYS A 235 7.97 16.78 17.44
C LYS A 235 7.82 17.36 18.85
N THR A 236 6.88 18.28 18.99
CA THR A 236 6.71 19.10 20.20
C THR A 236 5.81 18.40 21.22
N PHE A 237 4.71 17.81 20.78
CA PHE A 237 3.64 17.30 21.65
C PHE A 237 3.56 15.76 21.68
N CYS A 238 4.14 15.07 20.70
CA CYS A 238 4.24 13.60 20.62
C CYS A 238 5.67 13.10 20.35
N PRO A 239 6.70 13.56 21.10
CA PRO A 239 8.10 13.26 20.77
C PRO A 239 8.44 11.76 20.80
N GLU A 240 7.64 10.96 21.51
CA GLU A 240 7.88 9.53 21.70
C GLU A 240 7.16 8.64 20.69
N THR A 241 6.44 9.21 19.72
CA THR A 241 5.78 8.39 18.70
C THR A 241 6.79 7.71 17.78
N GLN A 242 6.52 6.45 17.42
CA GLN A 242 7.40 5.70 16.53
C GLN A 242 7.18 6.07 15.07
N PHE A 243 5.92 6.33 14.70
CA PHE A 243 5.52 6.57 13.32
C PHE A 243 4.67 7.82 13.19
N VAL A 244 4.80 8.46 12.04
CA VAL A 244 3.84 9.46 11.57
C VAL A 244 3.21 8.99 10.27
N MET A 245 1.92 9.26 10.13
CA MET A 245 1.18 8.98 8.91
C MET A 245 0.51 10.25 8.43
N LYS A 246 0.79 10.66 7.20
CA LYS A 246 0.00 11.66 6.49
C LYS A 246 -1.16 10.94 5.81
N ILE A 247 -2.35 11.51 5.89
CA ILE A 247 -3.52 11.02 5.16
C ILE A 247 -4.43 12.18 4.72
N ASP A 248 -5.06 12.06 3.56
CA ASP A 248 -6.09 12.99 3.09
C ASP A 248 -7.46 12.63 3.67
N GLU A 249 -8.31 13.62 3.88
CA GLU A 249 -9.64 13.43 4.49
C GLU A 249 -10.62 12.59 3.67
N ASP A 250 -10.36 12.39 2.37
CA ASP A 250 -11.17 11.55 1.48
C ASP A 250 -10.70 10.09 1.48
N THR A 251 -10.07 9.63 2.57
CA THR A 251 -9.47 8.30 2.65
C THR A 251 -10.05 7.47 3.79
N PHE A 252 -10.34 6.20 3.51
CA PHE A 252 -10.72 5.22 4.52
C PHE A 252 -9.64 4.16 4.67
N ILE A 253 -9.31 3.80 5.92
CA ILE A 253 -8.22 2.87 6.23
C ILE A 253 -8.60 1.77 7.20
N ASP A 254 -7.91 0.64 7.05
CA ASP A 254 -7.88 -0.46 8.01
C ASP A 254 -6.77 -0.23 9.04
N VAL A 255 -7.10 0.41 10.16
CA VAL A 255 -6.12 0.74 11.21
C VAL A 255 -5.47 -0.50 11.83
N PRO A 256 -6.21 -1.57 12.23
CA PRO A 256 -5.59 -2.80 12.74
C PRO A 256 -4.55 -3.38 11.80
N ARG A 257 -4.86 -3.43 10.50
CA ARG A 257 -3.95 -4.00 9.50
C ARG A 257 -2.72 -3.15 9.29
N ILE A 258 -2.86 -1.81 9.32
CA ILE A 258 -1.72 -0.89 9.30
C ILE A 258 -0.82 -1.14 10.52
N LEU A 259 -1.38 -1.24 11.72
CA LEU A 259 -0.60 -1.52 12.94
C LEU A 259 0.12 -2.87 12.87
N ASN A 260 -0.52 -3.91 12.34
CA ASN A 260 0.11 -5.23 12.17
C ASN A 260 1.27 -5.19 11.18
N LEU A 261 1.15 -4.43 10.09
CA LEU A 261 2.27 -4.16 9.18
C LEU A 261 3.40 -3.47 9.96
N LEU A 262 3.08 -2.46 10.77
CA LEU A 262 4.06 -1.71 11.57
C LEU A 262 4.85 -2.57 12.57
N VAL A 263 4.28 -3.67 13.05
CA VAL A 263 5.00 -4.59 13.94
C VAL A 263 5.94 -5.55 13.18
N SER A 264 5.68 -5.81 11.90
CA SER A 264 6.31 -6.92 11.17
C SER A 264 7.49 -6.54 10.26
N LEU A 265 7.72 -5.25 10.00
CA LEU A 265 8.74 -4.80 9.06
C LEU A 265 9.93 -4.13 9.75
N GLU A 266 11.08 -4.09 9.07
CA GLU A 266 12.22 -3.27 9.46
C GLU A 266 12.01 -1.83 8.97
N TRP A 267 11.47 -0.99 9.85
CA TRP A 267 11.04 0.36 9.47
C TRP A 267 12.14 1.41 9.39
N SER A 268 13.36 1.10 9.83
CA SER A 268 14.42 2.10 9.87
C SER A 268 14.63 2.73 8.50
N ASN A 269 14.45 4.06 8.44
CA ASN A 269 14.66 4.87 7.25
C ASN A 269 13.82 4.46 6.02
N THR A 270 12.57 4.00 6.21
CA THR A 270 11.69 3.56 5.13
C THR A 270 10.35 4.31 5.12
N ILE A 271 9.90 4.76 3.95
CA ILE A 271 8.61 5.42 3.71
C ILE A 271 7.70 4.44 2.95
N TYR A 272 6.47 4.28 3.44
CA TYR A 272 5.47 3.38 2.86
C TYR A 272 4.28 4.15 2.30
N GLY A 273 3.76 3.69 1.16
CA GLY A 273 2.54 4.19 0.54
C GLY A 273 2.54 3.90 -0.97
N PRO A 274 1.69 4.53 -1.78
CA PRO A 274 1.69 4.27 -3.22
C PRO A 274 2.95 4.81 -3.88
N PHE A 275 3.81 3.92 -4.37
CA PHE A 275 5.14 4.31 -4.84
C PHE A 275 5.13 4.78 -6.30
N ALA A 276 5.86 5.87 -6.57
CA ALA A 276 6.11 6.41 -7.90
C ALA A 276 7.63 6.45 -8.17
N PHE A 277 8.10 5.65 -9.13
CA PHE A 277 9.53 5.53 -9.42
C PHE A 277 10.07 6.68 -10.29
N ALA A 278 9.32 7.11 -11.31
CA ALA A 278 9.73 8.17 -12.24
C ALA A 278 8.50 8.97 -12.68
N GLU A 279 8.29 10.11 -12.02
CA GLU A 279 7.25 11.07 -12.37
C GLU A 279 7.84 12.34 -12.95
N ARG A 280 7.27 12.79 -14.08
CA ARG A 280 7.67 14.06 -14.69
C ARG A 280 7.10 15.22 -13.89
N VAL A 281 7.94 16.22 -13.71
CA VAL A 281 7.55 17.50 -13.12
C VAL A 281 6.60 18.21 -14.08
N VAL A 282 5.42 18.58 -13.58
CA VAL A 282 4.49 19.42 -14.34
C VAL A 282 5.02 20.85 -14.31
N ARG A 283 5.32 21.40 -15.49
CA ARG A 283 5.76 22.80 -15.65
C ARG A 283 4.59 23.67 -16.06
N ALA A 284 4.50 24.88 -15.51
CA ALA A 284 3.57 25.88 -16.01
C ALA A 284 3.94 26.23 -17.45
N ASN A 285 2.98 26.15 -18.38
CA ASN A 285 3.17 26.64 -19.74
C ASN A 285 2.12 27.71 -20.06
N LYS A 286 2.41 28.54 -21.06
CA LYS A 286 1.55 29.67 -21.44
C LYS A 286 0.16 29.23 -21.92
N GLN A 287 -0.02 27.98 -22.36
CA GLN A 287 -1.26 27.47 -22.95
C GLN A 287 -2.22 26.80 -21.96
N SER A 288 -1.76 26.30 -20.81
CA SER A 288 -2.58 25.50 -19.86
C SER A 288 -2.93 26.22 -18.57
N GLY A 289 -2.57 27.50 -18.44
CA GLY A 289 -2.73 28.25 -17.18
C GLY A 289 -1.85 27.69 -16.06
N ALA A 290 -1.94 28.28 -14.87
CA ALA A 290 -1.27 27.75 -13.68
C ALA A 290 -2.00 26.47 -13.22
N HIS A 291 -1.61 25.31 -13.76
CA HIS A 291 -2.06 24.03 -13.23
C HIS A 291 -1.69 23.94 -11.74
N LYS A 292 -2.61 23.52 -10.86
CA LYS A 292 -2.37 23.46 -9.40
C LYS A 292 -1.12 22.65 -9.00
N ALA A 293 -0.76 21.69 -9.85
CA ALA A 293 0.42 20.84 -9.66
C ALA A 293 1.70 21.37 -10.36
N ALA A 294 1.67 22.58 -10.93
CA ALA A 294 2.82 23.14 -11.62
C ALA A 294 3.93 23.54 -10.63
N VAL A 295 5.17 23.21 -10.98
CA VAL A 295 6.37 23.54 -10.18
C VAL A 295 7.29 24.47 -10.95
N HIS A 296 7.67 25.56 -10.28
CA HIS A 296 8.59 26.55 -10.81
C HIS A 296 10.04 26.03 -10.81
N MET A 297 10.84 26.46 -11.79
CA MET A 297 12.23 26.02 -11.95
C MET A 297 13.11 26.36 -10.73
N SER A 298 12.82 27.48 -10.06
CA SER A 298 13.55 27.89 -8.85
C SER A 298 13.19 27.05 -7.62
N ALA A 299 12.04 26.37 -7.63
CA ALA A 299 11.66 25.45 -6.57
C ALA A 299 12.29 24.07 -6.78
N TYR A 300 12.29 23.60 -8.03
CA TYR A 300 12.94 22.35 -8.42
C TYR A 300 13.36 22.39 -9.90
N PRO A 301 14.67 22.29 -10.20
CA PRO A 301 15.17 22.53 -11.56
C PRO A 301 15.17 21.29 -12.47
N LEU A 302 14.93 20.09 -11.95
CA LEU A 302 14.99 18.86 -12.76
C LEU A 302 13.64 18.53 -13.39
N ASP A 303 13.64 17.80 -14.51
CA ASP A 303 12.41 17.40 -15.20
C ASP A 303 11.72 16.19 -14.58
N TRP A 304 12.42 15.45 -13.72
CA TRP A 304 11.94 14.25 -13.06
C TRP A 304 12.09 14.36 -11.54
N TYR A 305 11.04 13.99 -10.80
CA TYR A 305 11.17 13.80 -9.35
C TYR A 305 12.00 12.56 -9.03
N PRO A 306 12.73 12.54 -7.89
CA PRO A 306 13.24 11.29 -7.36
C PRO A 306 12.09 10.31 -7.03
N PRO A 307 12.41 9.01 -6.85
CA PRO A 307 11.45 8.07 -6.32
C PRO A 307 10.80 8.61 -5.04
N HIS A 308 9.48 8.53 -4.98
CA HIS A 308 8.69 9.10 -3.88
C HIS A 308 7.40 8.31 -3.70
N VAL A 309 6.72 8.53 -2.58
CA VAL A 309 5.36 8.03 -2.37
C VAL A 309 4.38 9.11 -2.80
N LYS A 310 3.46 8.75 -3.68
CA LYS A 310 2.47 9.63 -4.29
C LYS A 310 1.08 9.39 -3.71
N GLY A 311 0.34 10.47 -3.51
CA GLY A 311 -1.11 10.40 -3.36
C GLY A 311 -1.60 10.67 -1.94
N ASN A 312 -2.65 9.95 -1.54
CA ASN A 312 -3.46 10.32 -0.39
C ASN A 312 -2.83 9.98 0.96
N MET A 313 -1.84 9.08 1.02
CA MET A 313 -1.27 8.66 2.29
C MET A 313 0.17 8.18 2.16
N TYR A 314 0.91 8.36 3.26
CA TYR A 314 2.19 7.71 3.47
C TYR A 314 2.49 7.56 4.96
N ILE A 315 3.31 6.58 5.30
CA ILE A 315 3.77 6.29 6.66
C ILE A 315 5.29 6.34 6.68
N MET A 316 5.88 6.97 7.70
CA MET A 316 7.32 6.94 7.91
C MET A 316 7.67 6.94 9.41
N PRO A 317 8.86 6.47 9.78
CA PRO A 317 9.41 6.67 11.12
C PRO A 317 9.39 8.14 11.52
N SER A 318 9.07 8.40 12.78
CA SER A 318 9.05 9.74 13.35
C SER A 318 10.43 10.41 13.27
N ASP A 319 11.51 9.67 13.48
CA ASP A 319 12.89 10.20 13.40
C ASP A 319 13.23 10.74 11.99
N LEU A 320 12.82 10.02 10.95
CA LEU A 320 12.96 10.44 9.55
C LEU A 320 12.14 11.71 9.28
N ALA A 321 10.89 11.77 9.76
CA ALA A 321 10.07 12.97 9.64
C ALA A 321 10.72 14.19 10.31
N MET A 322 11.37 14.01 11.48
CA MET A 322 12.09 15.10 12.16
C MET A 322 13.33 15.55 11.42
N LYS A 323 14.09 14.62 10.82
CA LYS A 323 15.23 14.92 9.95
C LYS A 323 14.78 15.73 8.73
N ILE A 324 13.70 15.30 8.08
CA ILE A 324 13.08 15.98 6.94
C ILE A 324 12.61 17.39 7.34
N LEU A 325 11.91 17.53 8.47
CA LEU A 325 11.47 18.82 8.99
C LEU A 325 12.66 19.79 9.15
N ASN A 326 13.75 19.35 9.77
CA ASN A 326 14.93 20.18 9.95
C ASN A 326 15.60 20.55 8.62
N ALA A 327 15.74 19.58 7.70
CA ALA A 327 16.36 19.80 6.39
C ALA A 327 15.53 20.74 5.50
N SER A 328 14.20 20.64 5.55
CA SER A 328 13.30 21.41 4.68
C SER A 328 13.49 22.93 4.74
N GLN A 329 14.04 23.43 5.85
CA GLN A 329 14.38 24.84 6.05
C GLN A 329 15.54 25.34 5.16
N TYR A 330 16.35 24.42 4.66
CA TYR A 330 17.55 24.68 3.84
C TYR A 330 17.34 24.31 2.37
N PHE A 331 16.11 24.00 1.98
CA PHE A 331 15.72 23.74 0.59
C PHE A 331 14.73 24.81 0.10
N PRO A 332 14.72 25.11 -1.22
CA PRO A 332 13.68 25.92 -1.82
C PRO A 332 12.31 25.26 -1.58
N TYR A 333 11.33 26.07 -1.18
CA TYR A 333 9.97 25.60 -1.00
C TYR A 333 9.38 25.04 -2.30
N MET A 334 8.69 23.90 -2.21
CA MET A 334 7.93 23.32 -3.32
C MET A 334 6.51 22.96 -2.88
N ASN A 335 5.52 23.26 -3.72
CA ASN A 335 4.08 23.07 -3.45
C ASN A 335 3.57 21.64 -3.63
N ILE A 336 4.36 20.76 -4.27
CA ILE A 336 4.02 19.35 -4.45
C ILE A 336 4.54 18.59 -3.24
N GLU A 337 3.70 18.54 -2.22
CA GLU A 337 4.03 18.08 -0.87
C GLU A 337 4.63 16.66 -0.86
N ASP A 338 3.97 15.71 -1.53
CA ASP A 338 4.37 14.30 -1.53
C ASP A 338 5.73 14.10 -2.21
N ALA A 339 5.95 14.70 -3.38
CA ALA A 339 7.24 14.69 -4.07
C ALA A 339 8.33 15.47 -3.31
N TYR A 340 7.99 16.56 -2.62
CA TYR A 340 8.94 17.34 -1.83
C TYR A 340 9.42 16.57 -0.60
N ILE A 341 8.47 16.11 0.21
CA ILE A 341 8.73 15.48 1.50
C ILE A 341 9.26 14.08 1.32
N THR A 342 8.55 13.24 0.56
CA THR A 342 8.90 11.82 0.42
C THR A 342 9.88 11.57 -0.71
N GLY A 343 10.15 12.53 -1.60
CA GLY A 343 11.13 12.39 -2.68
C GLY A 343 12.40 13.19 -2.40
N ILE A 344 12.33 14.51 -2.59
CA ILE A 344 13.50 15.39 -2.59
C ILE A 344 14.19 15.41 -1.23
N LEU A 345 13.44 15.67 -0.15
CA LEU A 345 14.00 15.75 1.20
C LEU A 345 14.36 14.36 1.74
N ALA A 346 13.55 13.35 1.45
CA ALA A 346 13.83 11.97 1.83
C ALA A 346 15.12 11.44 1.20
N LYS A 347 15.43 11.83 -0.05
CA LYS A 347 16.66 11.45 -0.75
C LYS A 347 17.93 11.95 -0.05
N VAL A 348 17.87 13.07 0.67
CA VAL A 348 18.99 13.58 1.49
C VAL A 348 19.41 12.57 2.55
N PHE A 349 18.47 11.76 3.04
CA PHE A 349 18.69 10.77 4.09
C PHE A 349 18.75 9.33 3.56
N ASP A 350 18.83 9.16 2.24
CA ASP A 350 18.83 7.84 1.58
C ASP A 350 17.65 6.96 2.03
N ALA A 351 16.48 7.59 2.22
CA ALA A 351 15.29 6.89 2.67
C ALA A 351 14.81 5.91 1.60
N ARG A 352 14.46 4.70 2.03
CA ARG A 352 13.87 3.67 1.17
C ARG A 352 12.38 3.93 0.97
N HIS A 353 11.84 3.51 -0.16
CA HIS A 353 10.40 3.52 -0.42
C HIS A 353 9.88 2.12 -0.63
N VAL A 354 8.76 1.80 0.01
CA VAL A 354 8.08 0.51 -0.17
C VAL A 354 6.64 0.78 -0.57
N SER A 355 6.26 0.22 -1.72
CA SER A 355 4.89 0.35 -2.19
C SER A 355 3.94 -0.46 -1.34
N ILE A 356 2.81 0.11 -0.97
CA ILE A 356 1.64 -0.69 -0.63
C ILE A 356 1.17 -1.36 -1.94
N PRO A 357 0.99 -2.69 -1.98
CA PRO A 357 0.55 -3.37 -3.19
C PRO A 357 -0.82 -2.86 -3.68
N GLU A 358 -0.98 -2.71 -5.00
CA GLU A 358 -2.20 -2.14 -5.60
C GLU A 358 -3.46 -2.98 -5.30
N GLU A 359 -3.32 -4.27 -5.04
CA GLU A 359 -4.43 -5.11 -4.61
C GLU A 359 -5.04 -4.64 -3.28
N PHE A 360 -4.23 -4.05 -2.39
CA PHE A 360 -4.64 -3.58 -1.06
C PHE A 360 -4.94 -2.08 -1.00
N TYR A 361 -4.67 -1.35 -2.07
CA TYR A 361 -4.83 0.10 -2.15
C TYR A 361 -5.74 0.46 -3.32
N ASP A 362 -6.85 1.15 -3.04
CA ASP A 362 -7.73 1.65 -4.07
C ASP A 362 -7.50 3.16 -4.33
N LYS A 363 -6.91 3.47 -5.50
CA LYS A 363 -6.60 4.85 -5.97
C LYS A 363 -7.86 5.66 -6.25
N SER A 364 -8.93 5.00 -6.65
CA SER A 364 -10.22 5.61 -6.89
C SER A 364 -11.24 4.49 -6.83
N PRO A 365 -12.11 4.46 -5.82
CA PRO A 365 -13.16 3.46 -5.75
C PRO A 365 -13.89 3.48 -7.07
N THR A 366 -14.11 2.28 -7.63
CA THR A 366 -14.99 2.11 -8.78
C THR A 366 -16.32 2.79 -8.49
N LYS A 367 -17.10 3.14 -9.53
CA LYS A 367 -18.43 3.77 -9.36
C LYS A 367 -19.31 3.07 -8.32
N ASP A 368 -19.07 1.77 -8.10
CA ASP A 368 -19.62 0.95 -7.04
C ASP A 368 -18.50 0.18 -6.30
N PRO A 369 -17.98 0.65 -5.15
CA PRO A 369 -16.96 -0.07 -4.39
C PRO A 369 -17.58 -1.23 -3.60
N ASN A 370 -16.84 -2.33 -3.44
CA ASN A 370 -17.33 -3.44 -2.63
C ASN A 370 -17.26 -3.10 -1.13
N LEU A 371 -18.42 -2.88 -0.53
CA LEU A 371 -18.56 -2.48 0.87
C LEU A 371 -18.02 -3.49 1.89
N CYS A 372 -17.73 -4.71 1.47
CA CYS A 372 -17.18 -5.78 2.29
C CYS A 372 -15.66 -5.94 2.16
N ASP A 373 -14.98 -5.12 1.36
CA ASP A 373 -13.54 -5.26 1.13
C ASP A 373 -12.69 -5.11 2.40
N PHE A 374 -13.09 -4.25 3.33
CA PHE A 374 -12.42 -4.11 4.63
C PHE A 374 -12.73 -5.25 5.59
N VAL A 375 -13.94 -5.82 5.52
CA VAL A 375 -14.34 -6.98 6.33
C VAL A 375 -13.65 -8.25 5.86
N LEU A 376 -13.47 -8.39 4.54
CA LEU A 376 -12.80 -9.52 3.89
C LEU A 376 -11.28 -9.32 3.78
N GLU A 377 -10.75 -8.25 4.36
CA GLU A 377 -9.33 -7.89 4.34
C GLU A 377 -8.72 -7.85 2.92
N ARG A 378 -9.53 -7.45 1.94
CA ARG A 378 -9.09 -7.24 0.55
C ARG A 378 -8.45 -5.88 0.35
N LYS A 379 -8.82 -4.89 1.18
CA LYS A 379 -8.29 -3.54 1.13
C LYS A 379 -7.73 -3.12 2.49
N ILE A 380 -6.70 -2.29 2.45
CA ILE A 380 -6.12 -1.58 3.60
C ILE A 380 -6.46 -0.10 3.50
N VAL A 381 -6.50 0.44 2.28
CA VAL A 381 -6.74 1.86 2.01
C VAL A 381 -7.65 1.99 0.80
N THR A 382 -8.58 2.93 0.85
CA THR A 382 -9.29 3.43 -0.34
C THR A 382 -9.35 4.96 -0.30
N GLN A 383 -9.01 5.59 -1.41
CA GLN A 383 -9.16 7.04 -1.63
C GLN A 383 -10.61 7.37 -2.03
N GLY A 384 -10.98 8.65 -2.22
CA GLY A 384 -12.28 9.08 -2.75
C GLY A 384 -13.48 8.73 -1.86
N THR A 385 -13.26 8.51 -0.57
CA THR A 385 -14.30 8.16 0.39
C THR A 385 -14.97 9.41 0.96
N TYR A 386 -16.19 9.67 0.53
CA TYR A 386 -17.07 10.67 1.11
C TYR A 386 -17.77 10.14 2.38
N PRO A 387 -18.35 11.00 3.24
CA PRO A 387 -18.88 10.61 4.56
C PRO A 387 -19.82 9.40 4.54
N ALA A 388 -20.82 9.38 3.66
CA ALA A 388 -21.79 8.27 3.59
C ALA A 388 -21.15 6.94 3.16
N LEU A 389 -20.11 6.96 2.33
CA LEU A 389 -19.36 5.75 1.99
C LEU A 389 -18.52 5.25 3.18
N ALA A 390 -17.91 6.16 3.95
CA ALA A 390 -17.19 5.80 5.18
C ALA A 390 -18.10 5.11 6.19
N TYR A 391 -19.31 5.65 6.44
CA TYR A 391 -20.30 4.99 7.30
C TYR A 391 -20.78 3.65 6.73
N SER A 392 -20.86 3.52 5.41
CA SER A 392 -21.24 2.25 4.76
C SER A 392 -20.18 1.18 5.03
N PHE A 393 -18.89 1.45 4.81
CA PHE A 393 -17.81 0.53 5.17
C PHE A 393 -17.83 0.20 6.67
N TRP A 394 -17.94 1.23 7.51
CA TRP A 394 -17.94 1.05 8.97
C TRP A 394 -19.10 0.20 9.47
N SER A 395 -20.29 0.37 8.93
CA SER A 395 -21.47 -0.44 9.26
C SER A 395 -21.22 -1.93 8.99
N ARG A 396 -20.50 -2.30 7.92
CA ARG A 396 -20.14 -3.70 7.63
C ARG A 396 -19.04 -4.20 8.56
N ILE A 397 -18.09 -3.36 8.95
CA ILE A 397 -17.07 -3.70 9.96
C ILE A 397 -17.74 -3.97 11.31
N GLN A 398 -18.73 -3.17 11.70
CA GLN A 398 -19.51 -3.37 12.91
C GLN A 398 -20.44 -4.59 12.84
N ASN A 399 -20.97 -4.90 11.64
CA ASN A 399 -21.87 -6.02 11.41
C ASN A 399 -21.37 -6.88 10.24
N THR A 400 -20.40 -7.75 10.53
CA THR A 400 -19.74 -8.59 9.53
C THR A 400 -20.69 -9.60 8.87
N GLN A 401 -21.85 -9.87 9.47
CA GLN A 401 -22.88 -10.76 8.90
C GLN A 401 -23.45 -10.21 7.59
N LEU A 402 -23.44 -8.89 7.41
CA LEU A 402 -23.81 -8.25 6.14
C LEU A 402 -22.90 -8.65 4.97
N CYS A 403 -21.71 -9.16 5.28
CA CYS A 403 -20.73 -9.69 4.32
C CYS A 403 -20.69 -11.22 4.28
N GLY A 404 -21.67 -11.89 4.91
CA GLY A 404 -21.70 -13.34 5.02
C GLY A 404 -20.62 -13.90 5.95
N ILE A 405 -20.09 -13.11 6.89
CA ILE A 405 -19.19 -13.59 7.95
C ILE A 405 -19.97 -13.74 9.25
N ILE A 406 -19.98 -14.96 9.80
CA ILE A 406 -20.63 -15.31 11.06
C ILE A 406 -19.55 -15.48 12.15
N SER A 407 -19.74 -14.84 13.31
CA SER A 407 -18.87 -15.04 14.47
C SER A 407 -19.06 -16.44 15.08
N VAL A 408 -17.99 -17.06 15.58
CA VAL A 408 -18.07 -18.35 16.30
C VAL A 408 -19.02 -18.26 17.49
N GLU A 409 -19.04 -17.11 18.17
CA GLU A 409 -19.87 -16.92 19.36
C GLU A 409 -21.36 -16.97 19.03
N ASN A 410 -21.81 -16.33 17.94
CA ASN A 410 -23.21 -16.42 17.48
C ASN A 410 -23.58 -17.85 17.03
N ILE A 411 -22.66 -18.54 16.34
CA ILE A 411 -22.82 -19.97 16.02
C ILE A 411 -23.03 -20.75 17.33
N LEU A 412 -22.10 -20.62 18.28
CA LEU A 412 -22.15 -21.33 19.55
C LEU A 412 -23.36 -20.95 20.41
N LYS A 413 -23.87 -19.71 20.33
CA LYS A 413 -25.09 -19.25 21.01
C LYS A 413 -26.35 -19.90 20.43
N ASP A 414 -26.51 -19.92 19.11
CA ASP A 414 -27.63 -20.62 18.46
C ASP A 414 -27.61 -22.12 18.75
N PHE A 415 -26.43 -22.74 18.74
CA PHE A 415 -26.26 -24.14 19.11
C PHE A 415 -26.40 -24.40 20.61
N SER A 416 -26.13 -23.43 21.49
CA SER A 416 -26.37 -23.60 22.93
C SER A 416 -27.85 -23.70 23.27
N HIS A 417 -28.72 -23.16 22.41
CA HIS A 417 -30.17 -23.30 22.53
C HIS A 417 -30.68 -24.66 22.01
N GLN A 418 -29.91 -25.32 21.14
CA GLN A 418 -30.18 -26.68 20.68
C GLN A 418 -29.42 -27.70 21.53
N LYS A 419 -30.13 -28.35 22.46
CA LYS A 419 -29.61 -29.42 23.32
C LYS A 419 -29.00 -30.57 22.50
N GLU A 420 -27.72 -30.51 22.17
CA GLU A 420 -26.94 -31.72 21.83
C GLU A 420 -25.45 -31.54 22.19
N ILE A 421 -25.05 -32.24 23.24
CA ILE A 421 -23.76 -32.06 23.95
C ILE A 421 -22.57 -32.74 23.22
N VAL A 422 -22.78 -33.43 22.09
CA VAL A 422 -21.71 -34.16 21.38
C VAL A 422 -21.10 -33.37 20.21
N GLN A 423 -21.83 -32.47 19.55
CA GLN A 423 -21.27 -31.62 18.47
C GLN A 423 -20.40 -30.45 19.00
N ASN A 424 -20.64 -30.01 20.25
CA ASN A 424 -20.01 -28.85 20.87
C ASN A 424 -18.49 -28.97 21.08
N MET A 425 -17.96 -30.18 21.31
CA MET A 425 -16.50 -30.36 21.45
C MET A 425 -15.77 -30.43 20.11
N PHE A 426 -16.44 -30.94 19.06
CA PHE A 426 -15.81 -31.15 17.75
C PHE A 426 -15.78 -29.86 16.91
N LEU A 427 -16.87 -29.10 16.89
CA LEU A 427 -16.92 -27.79 16.23
C LEU A 427 -16.01 -26.77 16.93
N LYS A 428 -15.98 -26.75 18.27
CA LYS A 428 -15.00 -25.94 19.03
C LYS A 428 -13.54 -26.30 18.71
N ARG A 429 -13.26 -27.55 18.29
CA ARG A 429 -11.91 -28.01 17.95
C ARG A 429 -11.54 -27.67 16.50
N GLN A 430 -12.48 -27.78 15.56
CA GLN A 430 -12.33 -27.34 14.17
C GLN A 430 -12.24 -25.81 14.04
N PHE A 431 -12.97 -25.09 14.88
CA PHE A 431 -13.03 -23.63 14.87
C PHE A 431 -12.09 -22.96 15.88
N ARG A 432 -11.27 -23.74 16.61
CA ARG A 432 -10.48 -23.28 17.77
C ARG A 432 -9.45 -22.19 17.46
N ASN A 433 -9.05 -22.07 16.20
CA ASN A 433 -7.94 -21.21 15.77
C ASN A 433 -8.40 -19.98 14.96
N LYS A 434 -9.72 -19.73 14.83
CA LYS A 434 -10.25 -18.56 14.10
C LYS A 434 -11.41 -17.93 14.87
N GLU A 435 -11.42 -16.60 14.93
CA GLU A 435 -12.46 -15.81 15.63
C GLU A 435 -13.73 -15.62 14.78
N THR A 436 -13.67 -15.82 13.46
CA THR A 436 -14.77 -15.61 12.51
C THR A 436 -14.70 -16.60 11.32
N PHE A 437 -15.85 -16.86 10.68
CA PHE A 437 -15.99 -17.78 9.54
C PHE A 437 -16.95 -17.22 8.49
N THR A 438 -16.79 -17.62 7.23
CA THR A 438 -17.79 -17.31 6.20
C THR A 438 -18.97 -18.27 6.28
N VAL A 439 -20.15 -17.86 5.78
CA VAL A 439 -21.31 -18.75 5.60
C VAL A 439 -20.93 -20.00 4.81
N LYS A 440 -20.02 -19.85 3.82
CA LYS A 440 -19.54 -20.98 3.02
C LYS A 440 -18.74 -21.97 3.86
N ASP A 441 -17.86 -21.50 4.74
CA ASP A 441 -17.09 -22.39 5.63
C ASP A 441 -18.03 -23.18 6.55
N VAL A 442 -19.06 -22.52 7.08
CA VAL A 442 -20.09 -23.18 7.91
C VAL A 442 -20.86 -24.21 7.10
N LEU A 443 -21.30 -23.87 5.88
CA LEU A 443 -22.02 -24.79 5.00
C LEU A 443 -21.16 -25.98 4.58
N THR A 444 -19.87 -25.78 4.31
CA THR A 444 -18.94 -26.87 4.00
C THR A 444 -18.80 -27.82 5.18
N VAL A 445 -18.60 -27.31 6.39
CA VAL A 445 -18.54 -28.14 7.61
C VAL A 445 -19.86 -28.87 7.86
N VAL A 446 -21.00 -28.22 7.65
CA VAL A 446 -22.33 -28.86 7.77
C VAL A 446 -22.51 -29.94 6.72
N GLN A 447 -22.17 -29.67 5.46
CA GLN A 447 -22.28 -30.63 4.35
C GLN A 447 -21.38 -31.85 4.58
N GLU A 448 -20.10 -31.65 4.89
CA GLU A 448 -19.15 -32.74 5.16
C GLU A 448 -19.62 -33.65 6.31
N ASN A 449 -20.36 -33.11 7.27
CA ASN A 449 -20.81 -33.86 8.46
C ASN A 449 -22.29 -34.29 8.46
N THR A 450 -23.12 -33.80 7.54
CA THR A 450 -24.49 -34.30 7.31
C THR A 450 -24.56 -35.38 6.23
N THR A 451 -23.54 -35.45 5.36
CA THR A 451 -23.42 -36.50 4.33
C THR A 451 -23.33 -37.94 4.91
N PRO A 452 -22.72 -38.21 6.09
CA PRO A 452 -22.72 -39.57 6.66
C PRO A 452 -24.08 -39.99 7.27
N LEU A 453 -25.03 -39.07 7.48
CA LEU A 453 -26.33 -39.38 8.08
C LEU A 453 -27.41 -39.78 7.05
N ILE A 454 -27.15 -39.59 5.76
CA ILE A 454 -28.11 -39.89 4.68
C ILE A 454 -27.81 -41.23 3.97
N GLU A 455 -26.58 -41.74 4.05
CA GLU A 455 -26.21 -43.04 3.44
C GLU A 455 -26.63 -44.28 4.28
N GLY A 456 -27.31 -44.08 5.42
CA GLY A 456 -27.77 -45.15 6.31
C GLY A 456 -29.23 -45.58 6.16
N LEU A 457 -30.00 -44.99 5.23
CA LEU A 457 -31.41 -45.38 5.02
C LEU A 457 -31.51 -46.40 3.86
N PRO A 458 -32.03 -47.61 4.10
CA PRO A 458 -32.14 -48.62 3.06
C PRO A 458 -33.12 -48.14 1.99
N THR A 459 -32.67 -48.13 0.73
CA THR A 459 -33.50 -47.98 -0.44
C THR A 459 -34.55 -49.10 -0.47
N GLY A 460 -35.78 -48.77 -0.07
CA GLY A 460 -36.87 -49.73 0.06
C GLY A 460 -38.23 -49.11 -0.28
N ARG A 461 -38.71 -49.46 -1.48
CA ARG A 461 -40.09 -49.45 -1.99
C ARG A 461 -40.70 -48.12 -2.48
N SER A 462 -40.92 -48.14 -3.79
CA SER A 462 -42.01 -47.52 -4.56
C SER A 462 -43.34 -47.35 -3.82
N VAL A 463 -43.95 -46.16 -3.92
CA VAL A 463 -45.12 -45.84 -4.77
C VAL A 463 -45.01 -44.37 -5.16
#